data_AF-S7Q329-F1
#
_entry.id   AF-S7Q329-F1
#
_cell.length_a   1.000
_cell.length_b   1.000
_cell.length_c   1.000
_cell.angle_alpha   90.00
_cell.angle_beta   90.00
_cell.angle_gamma   90.00
#
_symmetry.space_group_name_H-M   'P 1'
#
loop_
_entity.id
_entity.type
_entity.pdbx_description
1 polymer ?
#
loop_
_entity_poly.entity_id
_entity_poly.type
_entity_poly.pdbx_seq_one_letter_code
_entity_poly.pdbx_strand_id
1 'polypeptide(L)'
;MKKSHIKPYVRSTADHGLRAALRDWRDTVAVEQFGRAVVKDFGADIFMPTDTISRIVNCAHAGKLHCLADLKKEISWSNSWLDEHGETIIDKIHAWFPPPMSNKVCPIPSPIPHLAHPPLVPQGNARESCLGAAAVKQ
;
A
#
# COMPACT_ATOMS: atom_id res chain seq x y z
N MET A 1 -12.96 -4.96 9.56
CA MET A 1 -12.88 -3.71 10.36
C MET A 1 -14.02 -2.78 9.97
N LYS A 2 -14.60 -2.04 10.92
CA LYS A 2 -15.68 -1.06 10.65
C LYS A 2 -15.06 0.29 10.26
N LYS A 3 -15.50 0.86 9.13
CA LYS A 3 -15.09 2.20 8.66
C LYS A 3 -15.71 3.30 9.52
N SER A 4 -15.06 4.46 9.61
CA SER A 4 -15.56 5.60 10.39
C SER A 4 -16.82 6.22 9.77
N HIS A 5 -17.84 6.49 10.58
CA HIS A 5 -18.98 7.28 10.14
C HIS A 5 -18.62 8.76 10.15
N ILE A 6 -18.68 9.42 8.99
CA ILE A 6 -18.35 10.84 8.85
C ILE A 6 -19.66 11.62 8.83
N LYS A 7 -19.79 12.61 9.71
CA LYS A 7 -20.98 13.48 9.75
C LYS A 7 -21.02 14.33 8.47
N PRO A 8 -22.20 14.61 7.90
CA PRO A 8 -22.33 15.56 6.81
C PRO A 8 -21.72 16.90 7.20
N TYR A 9 -20.99 17.51 6.28
CA TYR A 9 -20.30 18.78 6.49
C TYR A 9 -20.28 19.59 5.19
N VAL A 10 -20.10 20.91 5.31
CA VAL A 10 -19.89 21.79 4.16
C VAL A 10 -18.40 21.76 3.81
N ARG A 11 -18.08 21.44 2.55
CA ARG A 11 -16.69 21.38 2.09
C ARG A 11 -16.02 22.75 2.20
N SER A 12 -14.82 22.76 2.79
CA SER A 12 -13.96 23.93 2.90
C SER A 12 -13.02 24.04 1.70
N THR A 13 -12.32 25.17 1.58
CA THR A 13 -11.26 25.36 0.58
C THR A 13 -10.18 24.28 0.66
N ALA A 14 -9.83 23.83 1.88
CA ALA A 14 -8.85 22.75 2.07
C ALA A 14 -9.35 21.41 1.51
N ASP A 15 -10.65 21.11 1.66
CA ASP A 15 -11.26 19.90 1.06
C ASP A 15 -11.18 19.92 -0.46
N HIS A 16 -11.45 21.08 -1.07
CA HIS A 16 -11.35 21.27 -2.51
C HIS A 16 -9.89 21.16 -3.00
N GLY A 17 -8.96 21.77 -2.27
CA GLY A 17 -7.52 21.71 -2.55
C GLY A 17 -6.98 20.29 -2.50
N LEU A 18 -7.28 19.54 -1.42
CA LEU A 18 -6.89 18.13 -1.30
C LEU A 18 -7.50 17.27 -2.41
N ARG A 19 -8.79 17.45 -2.71
CA ARG A 19 -9.47 16.72 -3.80
C ARG A 19 -8.80 16.98 -5.14
N ALA A 20 -8.43 18.22 -5.44
CA ALA A 20 -7.75 18.59 -6.67
C ALA A 20 -6.35 17.94 -6.74
N ALA A 21 -5.56 18.06 -5.67
CA ALA A 21 -4.22 17.47 -5.58
C ALA A 21 -4.22 15.94 -5.73
N LEU A 22 -5.21 15.25 -5.17
CA LEU A 22 -5.37 13.80 -5.32
C LEU A 22 -5.80 13.41 -6.74
N ARG A 23 -6.63 14.21 -7.41
CA ARG A 23 -7.02 13.94 -8.81
C ARG A 23 -5.86 14.13 -9.78
N ASP A 24 -5.08 15.19 -9.60
CA ASP A 24 -3.89 15.48 -10.41
C ASP A 24 -2.85 14.36 -10.27
N TRP A 25 -2.56 13.98 -9.02
CA TRP A 25 -1.69 12.85 -8.73
C TRP A 25 -2.21 11.54 -9.34
N ARG A 26 -3.52 11.25 -9.18
CA ARG A 26 -4.15 10.06 -9.76
C ARG A 26 -3.97 10.02 -11.27
N ASP A 27 -4.19 11.14 -11.96
CA ASP A 27 -4.09 11.20 -13.41
C ASP A 27 -2.66 10.90 -13.88
N THR A 28 -1.67 11.47 -13.20
CA THR A 28 -0.25 11.21 -13.45
C THR A 28 0.07 9.72 -13.28
N VAL A 29 -0.24 9.14 -12.13
CA VAL A 29 0.06 7.73 -11.84
C VAL A 29 -0.71 6.78 -12.75
N ALA A 30 -1.96 7.10 -13.09
CA ALA A 30 -2.74 6.29 -14.03
C ALA A 30 -2.08 6.27 -15.43
N VAL A 31 -1.56 7.40 -15.89
CA VAL A 31 -0.86 7.47 -17.18
C VAL A 31 0.45 6.69 -17.13
N GLU A 32 1.17 6.73 -16.02
CA GLU A 32 2.40 5.93 -15.82
C GLU A 32 2.11 4.42 -15.82
N GLN A 33 1.05 3.99 -15.15
CA GLN A 33 0.72 2.57 -14.99
C GLN A 33 0.04 1.94 -16.21
N PHE A 34 -0.86 2.67 -16.87
CA PHE A 34 -1.70 2.12 -17.95
C PHE A 34 -1.39 2.71 -19.33
N GLY A 35 -0.60 3.77 -19.39
CA GLY A 35 -0.32 4.51 -20.61
C GLY A 35 -1.42 5.51 -20.96
N ARG A 36 -1.02 6.57 -21.68
CA ARG A 36 -1.88 7.71 -22.03
C ARG A 36 -3.12 7.31 -22.84
N ALA A 37 -3.00 6.34 -23.76
CA ALA A 37 -4.12 5.90 -24.58
C ALA A 37 -5.23 5.28 -23.72
N VAL A 38 -4.88 4.33 -22.84
CA VAL A 38 -5.85 3.66 -21.94
C VAL A 38 -6.53 4.67 -21.02
N VAL A 39 -5.78 5.60 -20.43
CA VAL A 39 -6.37 6.63 -19.56
C VAL A 39 -7.30 7.57 -20.34
N LYS A 40 -7.02 7.84 -21.62
CA LYS A 40 -7.91 8.65 -22.46
C LYS A 40 -9.24 7.96 -22.73
N ASP A 41 -9.24 6.65 -22.97
CA ASP A 41 -10.44 5.89 -23.31
C ASP A 41 -11.28 5.50 -22.07
N PHE A 42 -10.65 5.13 -20.96
CA PHE A 42 -11.33 4.63 -19.76
C PHE A 42 -11.32 5.61 -18.58
N GLY A 43 -10.50 6.66 -18.65
CA GLY A 43 -10.31 7.61 -17.55
C GLY A 43 -9.39 7.08 -16.44
N ALA A 44 -8.84 7.99 -15.63
CA ALA A 44 -7.99 7.64 -14.49
C ALA A 44 -8.74 6.94 -13.33
N ASP A 45 -10.07 6.78 -13.45
CA ASP A 45 -10.89 6.09 -12.45
C ASP A 45 -10.55 4.59 -12.37
N ILE A 46 -10.00 4.01 -13.46
CA ILE A 46 -9.47 2.63 -13.49
C ILE A 46 -8.37 2.39 -12.46
N PHE A 47 -7.60 3.44 -12.14
CA PHE A 47 -6.56 3.39 -11.13
C PHE A 47 -7.14 3.66 -9.74
N MET A 48 -7.82 4.79 -9.56
CA MET A 48 -8.43 5.14 -8.28
C MET A 48 -9.81 5.74 -8.50
N PRO A 49 -10.86 5.06 -8.02
CA PRO A 49 -12.22 5.56 -8.15
C PRO A 49 -12.40 6.92 -7.50
N THR A 50 -13.23 7.76 -8.11
CA THR A 50 -13.56 9.09 -7.58
C THR A 50 -14.26 9.02 -6.23
N ASP A 51 -14.99 7.93 -5.94
CA ASP A 51 -15.54 7.64 -4.61
C ASP A 51 -14.43 7.45 -3.57
N THR A 52 -13.38 6.70 -3.91
CA THR A 52 -12.19 6.50 -3.06
C THR A 52 -11.54 7.84 -2.71
N ILE A 53 -11.33 8.73 -3.69
CA ILE A 53 -10.82 10.09 -3.43
C ILE A 53 -11.77 10.87 -2.50
N SER A 54 -13.07 10.79 -2.75
CA SER A 54 -14.07 11.46 -1.92
C SER A 54 -14.04 10.96 -0.48
N ARG A 55 -13.84 9.66 -0.28
CA ARG A 55 -13.68 9.03 1.03
C ARG A 55 -12.41 9.50 1.73
N ILE A 56 -11.29 9.60 1.02
CA ILE A 56 -10.03 10.13 1.57
C ILE A 56 -10.24 11.56 2.08
N VAL A 57 -10.84 12.43 1.27
CA VAL A 57 -11.11 13.83 1.66
C VAL A 57 -12.02 13.90 2.89
N ASN A 58 -13.11 13.12 2.90
CA ASN A 58 -14.03 13.09 4.05
C ASN A 58 -13.34 12.63 5.35
N CYS A 59 -12.47 11.63 5.26
CA CYS A 59 -11.73 11.13 6.43
C CYS A 59 -10.60 12.08 6.86
N ALA A 60 -9.94 12.75 5.92
CA ALA A 60 -8.94 13.78 6.19
C ALA A 60 -9.57 14.98 6.93
N HIS A 61 -10.72 15.47 6.44
CA HIS A 61 -11.49 16.53 7.09
C HIS A 61 -11.85 16.19 8.54
N ALA A 62 -12.22 14.93 8.79
CA ALA A 62 -12.55 14.44 10.12
C ALA A 62 -11.33 14.13 11.02
N GLY A 63 -10.10 14.37 10.55
CA GLY A 63 -8.86 14.07 11.28
C GLY A 63 -8.67 12.57 11.55
N LYS A 64 -9.10 11.72 10.62
CA LYS A 64 -9.03 10.25 10.74
C LYS A 64 -7.86 9.62 10.00
N LEU A 65 -7.16 10.36 9.15
CA LEU A 65 -6.05 9.86 8.35
C LEU A 65 -4.75 10.55 8.78
N HIS A 66 -4.01 9.92 9.68
CA HIS A 66 -2.67 10.39 10.09
C HIS A 66 -1.55 9.49 9.58
N CYS A 67 -1.88 8.25 9.24
CA CYS A 67 -0.89 7.25 8.85
C CYS A 67 -1.42 6.23 7.85
N LEU A 68 -0.50 5.44 7.30
CA LEU A 68 -0.82 4.40 6.35
C LEU A 68 -1.80 3.35 6.92
N ALA A 69 -1.70 3.03 8.21
CA ALA A 69 -2.60 2.09 8.86
C ALA A 69 -4.05 2.62 8.91
N ASP A 70 -4.23 3.91 9.17
CA ASP A 70 -5.55 4.55 9.12
C ASP A 70 -6.11 4.54 7.71
N LEU A 71 -5.26 4.83 6.71
CA LEU A 71 -5.63 4.79 5.30
C LEU A 71 -6.10 3.38 4.89
N LYS A 72 -5.32 2.34 5.20
CA LYS A 72 -5.66 0.94 4.93
C LYS A 72 -6.96 0.50 5.62
N LYS A 73 -7.28 1.08 6.77
CA LYS A 73 -8.52 0.80 7.50
C LYS A 73 -9.74 1.51 6.90
N GLU A 74 -9.60 2.77 6.52
CA GLU A 74 -10.72 3.64 6.14
C GLU A 74 -11.06 3.56 4.65
N ILE A 75 -10.09 3.17 3.82
CA ILE A 75 -10.19 3.19 2.36
C ILE A 75 -10.31 1.76 1.85
N SER A 76 -11.33 1.53 1.01
CA SER A 76 -11.54 0.24 0.35
C SER A 76 -10.98 0.31 -1.06
N TRP A 77 -9.65 0.29 -1.13
CA TRP A 77 -8.88 0.24 -2.37
C TRP A 77 -7.96 -0.98 -2.34
N SER A 78 -7.19 -1.22 -3.41
CA SER A 78 -6.27 -2.36 -3.46
C SER A 78 -5.21 -2.24 -2.38
N ASN A 79 -5.00 -3.30 -1.59
CA ASN A 79 -3.95 -3.32 -0.56
C ASN A 79 -2.55 -3.18 -1.16
N SER A 80 -2.30 -3.73 -2.35
CA SER A 80 -1.03 -3.58 -3.06
C SER A 80 -0.77 -2.11 -3.39
N TRP A 81 -1.76 -1.45 -3.98
CA TRP A 81 -1.63 -0.03 -4.32
C TRP A 81 -1.57 0.89 -3.10
N LEU A 82 -2.23 0.53 -2.00
CA LEU A 82 -2.07 1.22 -0.73
C LEU A 82 -0.66 1.07 -0.16
N ASP A 83 -0.02 -0.09 -0.35
CA ASP A 83 1.37 -0.29 0.07
C ASP A 83 2.34 0.55 -0.77
N GLU A 84 2.13 0.58 -2.09
CA GLU A 84 2.98 1.29 -3.04
C GLU A 84 2.82 2.82 -2.98
N HIS A 85 1.59 3.30 -2.78
CA HIS A 85 1.26 4.73 -2.93
C HIS A 85 0.75 5.39 -1.66
N GLY A 86 0.48 4.63 -0.60
CA GLY A 86 -0.18 5.15 0.58
C GLY A 86 0.61 6.23 1.30
N GLU A 87 1.95 6.17 1.32
CA GLU A 87 2.78 7.24 1.89
C GLU A 87 2.64 8.55 1.11
N THR A 88 2.60 8.48 -0.22
CA THR A 88 2.39 9.66 -1.08
C THR A 88 1.00 10.27 -0.86
N ILE A 89 -0.02 9.44 -0.63
CA ILE A 89 -1.38 9.90 -0.30
C ILE A 89 -1.37 10.62 1.05
N ILE A 90 -0.67 10.08 2.06
CA ILE A 90 -0.54 10.70 3.38
C ILE A 90 0.19 12.04 3.30
N ASP A 91 1.28 12.14 2.54
CA ASP A 91 1.99 13.41 2.30
C ASP A 91 1.05 14.49 1.74
N LYS A 92 0.25 14.12 0.72
CA LYS A 92 -0.75 15.03 0.14
C LYS A 92 -1.82 15.43 1.14
N ILE A 93 -2.25 14.54 2.02
CA ILE A 93 -3.19 14.87 3.09
C ILE A 93 -2.56 15.89 4.04
N HIS A 94 -1.31 15.67 4.47
CA HIS A 94 -0.60 16.55 5.40
C HIS A 94 -0.33 17.95 4.84
N ALA A 95 -0.20 18.10 3.53
CA ALA A 95 -0.07 19.40 2.88
C ALA A 95 -1.31 20.32 3.10
N TRP A 96 -2.49 19.74 3.29
CA TRP A 96 -3.75 20.48 3.49
C TRP A 96 -4.28 20.38 4.92
N PHE A 97 -4.05 19.25 5.58
CA PHE A 97 -4.47 18.92 6.93
C PHE A 97 -3.22 18.49 7.73
N PRO A 98 -2.38 19.44 8.16
CA PRO A 98 -1.19 19.11 8.91
C PRO A 98 -1.58 18.34 10.19
N PRO A 99 -0.84 17.28 10.53
CA PRO A 99 -1.15 16.51 11.72
C PRO A 99 -1.06 17.44 12.94
N PRO A 100 -2.03 17.40 13.88
CA PRO A 100 -1.85 18.10 15.14
C PRO A 100 -0.56 17.55 15.77
N MET A 101 0.30 18.42 16.33
CA MET A 101 1.59 18.05 16.96
C MET A 101 1.48 17.02 18.11
N SER A 102 0.29 16.49 18.37
CA SER A 102 -0.03 15.51 19.39
C SER A 102 0.18 14.08 18.90
N ASN A 103 1.41 13.58 19.05
CA ASN A 103 1.80 12.23 19.53
C ASN A 103 0.90 11.00 19.25
N LYS A 104 0.20 10.94 18.10
CA LYS A 104 -0.48 9.72 17.65
C LYS A 104 0.59 8.82 17.05
N VAL A 105 1.22 8.03 17.91
CA VAL A 105 2.08 6.92 17.49
C VAL A 105 1.25 6.03 16.58
N CYS A 106 1.64 5.97 15.32
CA CYS A 106 1.09 5.01 14.37
C CYS A 106 1.32 3.62 14.99
N PRO A 107 0.28 2.78 15.17
CA PRO A 107 0.50 1.42 15.64
C PRO A 107 1.46 0.75 14.66
N ILE A 108 2.67 0.47 15.13
CA ILE A 108 3.69 -0.24 14.36
C ILE A 108 3.04 -1.57 13.94
N PRO A 109 2.99 -1.93 12.65
CA PRO A 109 2.54 -3.26 12.27
C PRO A 109 3.47 -4.26 12.99
N SER A 110 2.89 -5.08 13.86
CA SER A 110 3.64 -6.07 14.63
C SER A 110 4.50 -6.91 13.68
N PRO A 111 5.75 -7.27 14.04
CA PRO A 111 6.58 -8.11 13.19
C PRO A 111 5.80 -9.39 12.86
N ILE A 112 5.62 -9.64 11.57
CA ILE A 112 5.11 -10.90 11.06
C ILE A 112 6.04 -11.98 11.65
N PRO A 113 5.54 -13.03 12.34
CA PRO A 113 6.37 -14.15 12.69
C PRO A 113 6.87 -14.75 11.38
N HIS A 114 8.14 -14.47 11.09
CA HIS A 114 8.88 -14.97 9.95
C HIS A 114 8.77 -16.49 9.96
N LEU A 115 7.99 -17.00 9.01
CA LEU A 115 7.85 -18.42 8.75
C LEU A 115 9.26 -18.97 8.56
N ALA A 116 9.68 -19.83 9.50
CA ALA A 116 10.98 -20.46 9.52
C ALA A 116 11.31 -21.03 8.15
N HIS A 117 12.41 -20.57 7.56
CA HIS A 117 12.99 -21.18 6.38
C HIS A 117 13.47 -22.57 6.78
N PRO A 118 13.13 -23.65 6.05
CA PRO A 118 13.92 -24.87 6.16
C PRO A 118 15.31 -24.62 5.57
N PRO A 119 16.40 -25.02 6.25
CA PRO A 119 17.75 -24.89 5.71
C PRO A 119 17.91 -25.75 4.45
N LEU A 120 18.32 -25.09 3.36
CA LEU A 120 18.84 -25.70 2.15
C LEU A 120 20.09 -26.53 2.51
N VAL A 121 20.00 -27.84 2.36
CA VAL A 121 21.18 -28.71 2.39
C VAL A 121 21.78 -28.76 0.97
N PRO A 122 23.08 -28.48 0.80
CA PRO A 122 23.71 -28.29 -0.50
C PRO A 122 23.98 -29.61 -1.23
N GLN A 123 23.68 -29.62 -2.53
CA GLN A 123 24.08 -30.66 -3.48
C GLN A 123 25.59 -30.55 -3.74
N GLY A 124 26.37 -31.37 -3.04
CA GLY A 124 27.81 -31.51 -3.21
C GLY A 124 28.15 -32.62 -4.20
N ASN A 125 28.60 -32.23 -5.39
CA ASN A 125 29.12 -33.14 -6.40
C ASN A 125 30.62 -33.32 -6.15
N ALA A 126 31.07 -34.49 -5.68
CA ALA A 126 32.49 -34.85 -5.67
C ALA A 126 32.66 -36.31 -6.09
N ARG A 127 33.02 -36.44 -7.37
CA ARG A 127 33.77 -37.53 -7.96
C ARG A 127 35.08 -37.75 -7.17
N GLU A 128 35.43 -38.99 -6.86
CA GLU A 128 36.78 -39.58 -6.94
C GLU A 128 36.77 -41.03 -6.44
N SER A 129 37.81 -41.76 -6.83
CA SER A 129 37.78 -43.15 -7.26
C SER A 129 38.55 -44.08 -6.31
N CYS A 130 38.44 -45.39 -6.60
CA CYS A 130 39.38 -46.49 -6.27
C CYS A 130 39.10 -47.42 -5.06
N LEU A 131 38.79 -48.67 -5.44
CA LEU A 131 39.52 -49.92 -5.14
C LEU A 131 39.56 -50.47 -3.69
N GLY A 132 38.95 -51.65 -3.50
CA GLY A 132 39.20 -52.52 -2.35
C GLY A 132 38.32 -53.77 -2.35
N ALA A 133 38.94 -54.95 -2.42
CA ALA A 133 38.36 -56.27 -2.62
C ALA A 133 37.66 -56.89 -1.38
N ALA A 134 36.77 -57.87 -1.60
CA ALA A 134 36.85 -59.26 -1.09
C ALA A 134 35.47 -59.97 -0.96
N ALA A 135 35.39 -61.12 -1.64
CA ALA A 135 34.78 -62.41 -1.24
C ALA A 135 33.54 -62.48 -0.30
N VAL A 136 32.50 -63.21 -0.74
CA VAL A 136 31.86 -64.31 0.03
C VAL A 136 30.95 -65.20 -0.84
N LYS A 137 30.97 -66.49 -0.49
CA LYS A 137 30.27 -67.71 -0.94
C LYS A 137 28.74 -67.50 -1.12
N GLN A 138 27.99 -68.27 -1.92
CA GLN A 138 27.93 -69.73 -2.10
C GLN A 138 27.56 -70.13 -3.53
#